data_AF-A0A512J909-F1
#
_entry.id   AF-A0A512J909-F1
#
_cell.length_a   1.000
_cell.length_b   1.000
_cell.length_c   1.000
_cell.angle_alpha   90.00
_cell.angle_beta   90.00
_cell.angle_gamma   90.00
#
_symmetry.space_group_name_H-M   'P 1'
#
loop_
_entity.id
_entity.type
_entity.pdbx_description
1 polymer ?
#
loop_
_entity_poly.entity_id
_entity_poly.type
_entity_poly.pdbx_seq_one_letter_code
_entity_poly.pdbx_strand_id
1 'polypeptide(L)'
;MTSFLRAQHPLKTAQCVEAETDISASTVRKWLEQGNAPSGPAYDALVRRYGAPFLCAVHPEQADEWFAEVARMQEQVHLERAVAVMKRRLDDVREGRA
;
A
#
# COMPACT_ATOMS: atom_id res chain seq x y z
N MET A 1 5.15 -4.76 -8.88
CA MET A 1 4.04 -3.79 -8.68
C MET A 1 2.70 -4.46 -8.36
N THR A 2 2.07 -5.18 -9.31
CA THR A 2 0.75 -5.78 -9.14
C THR A 2 0.62 -6.67 -7.91
N SER A 3 1.61 -7.52 -7.63
CA SER A 3 1.63 -8.38 -6.44
C SER A 3 1.65 -7.57 -5.14
N PHE A 4 2.38 -6.46 -5.10
CA PHE A 4 2.42 -5.56 -3.93
C PHE A 4 1.05 -4.93 -3.67
N LEU A 5 0.40 -4.39 -4.71
CA LEU A 5 -0.92 -3.76 -4.57
C LEU A 5 -1.97 -4.78 -4.09
N ARG A 6 -1.94 -6.01 -4.61
CA ARG A 6 -2.83 -7.09 -4.16
C ARG A 6 -2.55 -7.55 -2.73
N ALA A 7 -1.28 -7.51 -2.29
CA ALA A 7 -0.93 -7.81 -0.92
C ALA A 7 -1.48 -6.74 0.05
N GLN A 8 -1.35 -5.45 -0.29
CA GLN A 8 -1.90 -4.37 0.53
C GLN A 8 -3.41 -4.32 0.54
N HIS A 9 -4.05 -4.61 -0.59
CA HIS A 9 -5.50 -4.55 -0.73
C HIS A 9 -6.02 -5.87 -1.32
N PRO A 10 -6.16 -6.95 -0.52
CA PRO A 10 -6.57 -8.27 -1.02
C PRO A 10 -7.98 -8.28 -1.62
N LEU A 11 -8.83 -7.38 -1.16
CA LEU A 11 -10.20 -7.19 -1.66
C LEU A 11 -10.31 -5.81 -2.27
N LYS A 12 -11.01 -5.71 -3.40
CA LYS A 12 -11.29 -4.43 -4.10
C LYS A 12 -10.02 -3.59 -4.35
N THR A 13 -8.92 -4.25 -4.71
CA THR A 13 -7.59 -3.64 -4.90
C THR A 13 -7.65 -2.32 -5.67
N ALA A 14 -8.34 -2.29 -6.82
CA ALA A 14 -8.41 -1.10 -7.66
C ALA A 14 -9.13 0.07 -6.99
N GLN A 15 -10.23 -0.19 -6.27
CA GLN A 15 -10.99 0.85 -5.57
C GLN A 15 -10.24 1.37 -4.34
N CYS A 16 -9.53 0.50 -3.63
CA CYS A 16 -8.69 0.91 -2.50
C CYS A 16 -7.52 1.79 -2.97
N VAL A 17 -6.85 1.40 -4.06
CA VAL A 17 -5.78 2.21 -4.65
C VAL A 17 -6.31 3.57 -5.12
N GLU A 18 -7.48 3.60 -5.78
CA GLU A 18 -8.14 4.86 -6.18
C GLU A 18 -8.40 5.77 -4.98
N ALA A 19 -9.01 5.25 -3.91
CA ALA A 19 -9.29 6.03 -2.70
C ALA A 19 -8.02 6.58 -2.02
N GLU A 20 -6.88 5.92 -2.19
CA GLU A 20 -5.63 6.28 -1.54
C GLU A 20 -4.71 7.16 -2.39
N THR A 21 -4.85 7.14 -3.71
CA THR A 21 -3.89 7.72 -4.65
C THR A 21 -4.52 8.65 -5.68
N ASP A 22 -5.85 8.71 -5.75
CA ASP A 22 -6.63 9.44 -6.76
C ASP A 22 -6.44 8.93 -8.20
N ILE A 23 -5.80 7.77 -8.36
CA ILE A 23 -5.67 7.09 -9.65
C ILE A 23 -6.93 6.29 -9.91
N SER A 24 -7.59 6.54 -11.05
CA SER A 24 -8.87 5.88 -11.33
C SER A 24 -8.79 4.35 -11.26
N ALA A 25 -9.81 3.73 -10.67
CA ALA A 25 -9.86 2.27 -10.52
C ALA A 25 -9.80 1.56 -11.89
N SER A 26 -10.30 2.19 -12.94
CA SER A 26 -10.19 1.68 -14.32
C SER A 26 -8.73 1.64 -14.81
N THR A 27 -7.92 2.63 -14.47
CA THR A 27 -6.49 2.66 -14.77
C THR A 27 -5.75 1.58 -13.98
N VAL A 28 -6.05 1.45 -12.68
CA VAL A 28 -5.45 0.41 -11.84
C VAL A 28 -5.78 -0.99 -12.36
N ARG A 29 -7.02 -1.26 -12.79
CA ARG A 29 -7.39 -2.55 -13.39
C ARG A 29 -6.56 -2.90 -14.61
N LYS A 30 -6.27 -1.93 -15.48
CA LYS A 30 -5.38 -2.14 -16.63
C LYS A 30 -4.00 -2.63 -16.21
N TRP A 31 -3.45 -2.13 -15.11
CA TRP A 31 -2.17 -2.64 -14.58
C TRP A 31 -2.30 -4.03 -13.98
N LEU A 32 -3.38 -4.28 -13.24
CA LEU A 32 -3.61 -5.56 -12.54
C LEU A 32 -3.92 -6.72 -13.48
N GLU A 33 -4.58 -6.45 -14.61
CA GLU A 33 -5.14 -7.47 -15.51
C GLU A 33 -4.39 -7.55 -16.85
N GLN A 34 -3.92 -6.42 -17.37
CA GLN A 34 -3.33 -6.32 -18.71
C GLN A 34 -1.81 -6.14 -18.68
N GLY A 35 -1.21 -6.01 -17.50
CA GLY A 35 0.24 -5.83 -17.34
C GLY A 35 0.76 -4.45 -17.79
N ASN A 36 -0.13 -3.47 -17.96
CA ASN A 36 0.26 -2.11 -18.31
C ASN A 36 1.12 -1.48 -17.21
N ALA A 37 2.12 -0.68 -17.61
CA ALA A 37 2.91 0.11 -16.68
C ALA A 37 2.16 1.39 -16.24
N PRO A 38 2.42 1.89 -15.01
CA PRO A 38 1.95 3.20 -14.61
C PRO A 38 2.63 4.30 -15.43
N SER A 39 1.92 5.41 -15.69
CA SER A 39 2.57 6.63 -16.18
C SER A 39 3.45 7.23 -15.08
N GLY A 40 4.37 8.14 -15.43
CA GLY A 40 5.23 8.84 -14.45
C GLY A 40 4.45 9.45 -13.28
N PRO A 41 3.42 10.29 -13.52
CA PRO A 41 2.61 10.87 -12.44
C PRO A 41 1.89 9.83 -11.57
N ALA A 42 1.44 8.74 -12.19
CA ALA A 42 0.78 7.66 -11.48
C ALA A 42 1.78 6.86 -10.61
N TYR A 43 2.99 6.67 -11.11
CA TYR A 43 4.09 6.08 -10.35
C TYR A 43 4.48 6.96 -9.15
N ASP A 44 4.60 8.27 -9.34
CA ASP A 44 4.88 9.22 -8.26
C ASP A 44 3.80 9.20 -7.17
N ALA A 45 2.53 9.09 -7.56
CA ALA A 45 1.41 8.95 -6.62
C ALA A 45 1.51 7.66 -5.79
N LEU A 46 1.87 6.54 -6.42
CA LEU A 46 2.11 5.26 -5.73
C LEU A 46 3.29 5.36 -4.75
N VAL A 47 4.40 5.97 -5.16
CA VAL A 47 5.58 6.18 -4.30
C VAL A 47 5.22 7.06 -3.11
N ARG A 48 4.50 8.17 -3.34
CA ARG A 48 4.05 9.06 -2.26
C ARG A 48 3.15 8.34 -1.25
N ARG A 49 2.29 7.43 -1.72
CA ARG A 49 1.34 6.72 -0.84
C ARG A 49 1.97 5.55 -0.10
N TYR A 50 2.80 4.75 -0.77
CA TYR A 50 3.27 3.45 -0.28
C TYR A 50 4.76 3.44 0.11
N GLY A 51 5.54 4.45 -0.27
CA GLY A 51 6.90 4.66 0.20
C GLY A 51 7.92 3.59 -0.24
N ALA A 52 8.93 3.39 0.60
CA ALA A 52 10.04 2.46 0.37
C ALA A 52 9.61 0.99 0.21
N PRO A 53 8.59 0.47 0.94
CA PRO A 53 8.07 -0.88 0.69
C PRO A 53 7.63 -1.10 -0.75
N PHE A 54 6.97 -0.12 -1.36
CA PHE A 54 6.57 -0.20 -2.77
C PHE A 54 7.78 -0.22 -3.68
N LEU A 55 8.73 0.68 -3.48
CA LEU A 55 9.95 0.78 -4.28
C LEU A 55 10.77 -0.51 -4.23
N CYS A 56 10.93 -1.12 -3.04
CA CYS A 56 11.60 -2.43 -2.90
C CYS A 56 10.88 -3.54 -3.68
N ALA A 57 9.54 -3.50 -3.72
CA ALA A 57 8.74 -4.50 -4.41
C ALA A 57 8.68 -4.31 -5.94
N VAL A 58 9.01 -3.12 -6.45
CA VAL A 58 9.08 -2.85 -7.90
C VAL A 58 10.50 -2.92 -8.46
N HIS A 59 11.51 -2.62 -7.63
CA HIS A 59 12.93 -2.62 -7.98
C HIS A 59 13.74 -3.47 -7.00
N PRO A 60 13.48 -4.79 -6.89
CA PRO A 60 14.20 -5.67 -5.96
C PRO A 60 15.71 -5.69 -6.21
N GLU A 61 16.16 -5.45 -7.43
CA GLU A 61 17.57 -5.37 -7.82
C GLU A 61 18.28 -4.11 -7.32
N GLN A 62 17.53 -3.07 -6.95
CA GLN A 62 18.06 -1.79 -6.48
C GLN A 62 17.99 -1.66 -4.95
N ALA A 63 17.38 -2.63 -4.26
CA ALA A 63 17.24 -2.62 -2.82
C ALA A 63 18.56 -3.06 -2.16
N ASP A 64 19.41 -2.09 -1.84
CA ASP A 64 20.56 -2.32 -0.95
C ASP A 64 20.10 -2.49 0.52
N GLU A 65 21.05 -2.83 1.40
CA GLU A 65 20.75 -3.10 2.81
C GLU A 65 20.10 -1.91 3.51
N TRP A 66 20.55 -0.68 3.19
CA TRP A 66 19.99 0.54 3.75
C TRP A 66 18.55 0.74 3.30
N PHE A 67 18.26 0.55 2.01
CA PHE A 67 16.93 0.71 1.46
C PHE A 67 15.94 -0.31 2.03
N ALA A 68 16.38 -1.56 2.18
CA ALA A 68 15.60 -2.61 2.83
C ALA A 68 15.32 -2.29 4.31
N GLU A 69 16.28 -1.69 5.03
CA GLU A 69 16.07 -1.23 6.40
C GLU A 69 15.00 -0.12 6.48
N VAL A 70 15.09 0.90 5.62
CA VAL A 70 14.10 1.98 5.56
C VAL A 70 12.70 1.42 5.24
N ALA A 71 12.60 0.46 4.32
CA ALA A 71 11.34 -0.20 4.01
C ALA A 71 10.76 -0.95 5.22
N ARG A 72 11.59 -1.69 5.97
CA ARG A 72 11.16 -2.35 7.22
C ARG A 72 10.68 -1.36 8.27
N MET A 73 11.39 -0.23 8.45
CA MET A 73 10.98 0.81 9.40
C MET A 73 9.63 1.43 9.05
N GLN A 74 9.40 1.74 7.76
CA GLN A 74 8.12 2.28 7.31
C GLN A 74 6.98 1.29 7.48
N GLU A 75 7.22 0.01 7.20
CA GLU A 75 6.22 -1.05 7.40
C GLU A 75 5.90 -1.24 8.89
N GLN A 76 6.91 -1.19 9.76
CA GLN A 76 6.70 -1.24 11.21
C GLN A 76 5.77 -0.10 11.68
N VAL A 77 6.04 1.14 11.26
CA VAL A 77 5.18 2.29 11.60
C VAL A 77 3.75 2.10 11.08
N HIS A 78 3.59 1.52 9.88
CA HIS A 78 2.27 1.21 9.33
C HIS A 78 1.51 0.19 10.19
N LEU A 79 2.16 -0.90 10.56
CA LEU A 79 1.59 -1.95 11.41
C LEU A 79 1.24 -1.44 12.80
N GLU A 80 2.10 -0.63 13.42
CA GLU A 80 1.84 -0.03 14.73
C GLU A 80 0.57 0.85 14.71
N ARG A 81 0.37 1.63 13.65
CA ARG A 81 -0.86 2.41 13.45
C ARG A 81 -2.08 1.52 13.29
N ALA A 82 -1.97 0.45 12.50
CA ALA A 82 -3.06 -0.51 12.33
C ALA A 82 -3.44 -1.18 13.66
N VAL A 83 -2.44 -1.57 14.47
CA VAL A 83 -2.64 -2.11 15.82
C VAL A 83 -3.35 -1.10 16.71
N ALA A 84 -2.95 0.18 16.69
CA ALA A 84 -3.61 1.22 17.49
C ALA A 84 -5.09 1.40 17.11
N VAL A 85 -5.43 1.39 15.82
CA VAL A 85 -6.82 1.46 15.33
C VAL A 85 -7.61 0.24 15.80
N MET A 86 -7.05 -0.96 15.68
CA MET A 86 -7.75 -2.19 16.06
C MET A 86 -7.94 -2.30 17.58
N LYS A 87 -6.96 -1.86 18.38
CA LYS A 87 -7.11 -1.78 19.84
C LYS A 87 -8.25 -0.85 20.23
N ARG A 88 -8.33 0.35 19.63
CA ARG A 88 -9.43 1.28 19.88
C ARG A 88 -10.80 0.67 19.56
N ARG A 89 -10.91 -0.03 18.42
CA ARG A 89 -12.14 -0.72 18.05
C ARG A 89 -12.52 -1.83 19.04
N LEU A 90 -11.54 -2.58 19.55
CA LEU A 90 -11.77 -3.59 20.57
C LEU A 90 -12.29 -2.98 21.88
N ASP A 91 -11.73 -1.84 22.29
CA ASP A 91 -12.18 -1.12 23.48
C ASP A 91 -13.60 -0.58 23.31
N ASP A 92 -13.93 -0.01 22.15
CA ASP A 92 -15.30 0.42 21.85
C ASP A 92 -16.32 -0.73 21.91
N VAL A 93 -15.96 -1.92 21.43
CA VAL A 93 -16.81 -3.11 21.55
C VAL A 93 -16.96 -3.55 23.01
N ARG A 94 -15.88 -3.55 23.80
CA ARG A 94 -15.91 -3.92 25.23
C ARG A 94 -16.75 -2.97 26.06
N GLU A 95 -16.76 -1.70 25.70
CA GLU A 95 -17.52 -0.65 26.38
C GLU A 95 -18.96 -0.50 25.85
N GLY A 96 -19.37 -1.33 24.88
CA GLY A 96 -20.73 -1.33 24.32
C GLY A 96 -21.04 -0.10 23.45
N ARG A 97 -20.01 0.55 22.89
CA ARG A 97 -20.13 1.73 22.01
C ARG A 97 -20.13 1.39 20.50
N ALA A 98 -20.09 0.10 20.16
CA ALA A 98 -19.94 -0.40 18.80
C ALA A 98 -21.28 -0.69 18.09
#